data_AF-A0AA39D6N0-F1
#
_entry.id   AF-A0AA39D6N0-F1
#
_cell.length_a   1.000
_cell.length_b   1.000
_cell.length_c   1.000
_cell.angle_alpha   90.00
_cell.angle_beta   90.00
_cell.angle_gamma   90.00
#
_symmetry.space_group_name_H-M   'P 1'
#
loop_
_entity.id
_entity.type
_entity.pdbx_description
1 polymer ?
#
loop_
_entity_poly.entity_id
_entity_poly.type
_entity_poly.pdbx_seq_one_letter_code
_entity_poly.pdbx_strand_id
1 'polypeptide(L)'
;MLEVVTDENMVIPVLEVNGKSLAKIVSYCSKHAKQMNEEDEKVVVDLREWDEILLDFVTTKLAEMVREKTTDQVRKKFKIQNDFTKEKEEKI
;
A
#
# COMPACT_ATOMS: atom_id res chain seq x y z
N MET A 1 28.27 12.37 -7.14
CA MET A 1 26.91 12.86 -6.84
C MET A 1 26.11 12.65 -8.11
N LEU A 2 25.16 11.70 -8.12
CA LEU A 2 24.28 11.52 -9.28
C LEU A 2 23.33 12.72 -9.31
N GLU A 3 23.49 13.61 -10.27
CA GLU A 3 22.49 14.65 -10.54
C GLU A 3 21.24 13.94 -11.05
N VAL A 4 20.23 13.84 -10.20
CA VAL A 4 18.90 13.44 -10.64
C VAL A 4 18.43 14.58 -11.54
N VAL A 5 18.51 14.37 -12.86
CA VAL A 5 17.94 15.28 -13.84
C VAL A 5 16.43 15.21 -13.68
N THR A 6 15.87 16.07 -12.84
CA THR A 6 14.42 16.25 -12.74
C THR A 6 14.05 17.33 -13.75
N ASP A 7 13.64 16.90 -14.95
CA ASP A 7 12.88 17.77 -15.85
C ASP A 7 11.53 18.06 -15.18
N GLU A 8 11.17 19.33 -15.03
CA GLU A 8 9.89 19.78 -14.44
C GLU A 8 8.67 19.27 -15.23
N ASN A 9 8.87 18.82 -16.47
CA ASN A 9 7.86 18.21 -17.33
C ASN A 9 7.96 16.68 -17.40
N MET A 10 8.80 16.03 -16.59
CA MET A 10 8.93 14.58 -16.59
C MET A 10 7.67 13.91 -16.04
N VAL A 11 6.84 13.40 -16.94
CA VAL A 11 5.64 12.64 -16.58
C VAL A 11 6.02 11.17 -16.34
N ILE A 12 5.88 10.70 -15.09
CA ILE A 12 6.02 9.29 -14.74
C ILE A 12 4.64 8.61 -14.80
N PRO A 13 4.37 7.71 -15.76
CA PRO A 13 3.10 7.00 -15.81
C PRO A 13 3.00 6.01 -14.64
N VAL A 14 2.01 6.22 -13.77
CA VAL A 14 1.68 5.28 -12.69
C VAL A 14 0.51 4.41 -13.14
N LEU A 15 0.78 3.13 -13.41
CA LEU A 15 -0.24 2.16 -13.79
C LEU A 15 -0.90 1.55 -12.55
N GLU A 16 -2.14 1.08 -12.70
CA GLU A 16 -2.89 0.33 -11.67
C GLU A 16 -3.22 1.11 -10.37
N VAL A 17 -2.93 2.41 -10.30
CA VAL A 17 -3.26 3.27 -9.15
C VAL A 17 -4.13 4.44 -9.59
N ASN A 18 -5.28 4.62 -8.93
CA ASN A 18 -6.14 5.78 -9.18
C ASN A 18 -5.64 7.05 -8.47
N GLY A 19 -6.04 8.23 -8.95
CA GLY A 19 -5.58 9.52 -8.44
C GLY A 19 -5.84 9.73 -6.93
N LYS A 20 -6.96 9.21 -6.39
CA LYS A 20 -7.25 9.33 -4.95
C LYS A 20 -6.25 8.53 -4.09
N SER A 21 -5.91 7.32 -4.54
CA SER A 21 -4.94 6.47 -3.85
C SER A 21 -3.54 7.05 -3.94
N LEU A 22 -3.16 7.54 -5.13
CA LEU A 22 -1.87 8.19 -5.36
C LEU A 22 -1.71 9.46 -4.50
N ALA A 23 -2.73 10.31 -4.44
CA ALA A 23 -2.70 11.53 -3.62
C ALA A 23 -2.46 11.20 -2.14
N LYS A 24 -3.10 10.15 -1.61
CA LYS A 24 -2.90 9.72 -0.21
C LYS A 24 -1.49 9.19 0.03
N ILE A 25 -0.93 8.41 -0.91
CA ILE A 25 0.46 7.93 -0.85
C ILE A 25 1.46 9.09 -0.89
N VAL A 26 1.30 10.02 -1.83
CA VAL A 26 2.19 11.20 -1.94
C VAL A 26 2.13 12.06 -0.67
N SER A 27 0.94 12.25 -0.09
CA SER A 27 0.79 12.97 1.17
C SER A 27 1.55 12.30 2.32
N TYR A 28 1.43 10.97 2.43
CA TYR A 28 2.15 10.20 3.45
C TYR A 28 3.67 10.36 3.29
N CYS A 29 4.20 10.16 2.07
CA CYS A 29 5.64 10.30 1.79
C CYS A 29 6.15 11.72 2.10
N SER A 30 5.39 12.74 1.73
CA SER A 30 5.78 14.14 1.97
C SER A 30 5.81 14.50 3.46
N LYS A 31 4.88 13.96 4.25
CA LYS A 31 4.84 14.15 5.71
C LYS A 31 6.07 13.50 6.37
N HIS A 32 6.37 12.26 6.00
CA HIS A 32 7.52 11.52 6.54
C HIS A 32 8.85 12.16 6.16
N ALA A 33 9.01 12.61 4.90
CA ALA A 33 10.25 13.24 4.43
C ALA A 33 10.59 14.54 5.19
N LYS A 34 9.58 15.33 5.57
CA LYS A 34 9.79 16.60 6.29
C LYS A 34 10.26 16.40 7.74
N GLN A 35 9.95 15.26 8.33
CA GLN A 35 10.12 15.01 9.77
C GLN A 35 11.30 14.08 10.10
N MET A 36 12.05 13.61 9.09
CA MET A 36 13.25 12.77 9.29
C MET A 36 14.41 13.46 10.04
N ASN A 37 14.32 14.78 10.26
CA ASN A 37 15.37 15.59 10.88
C ASN A 37 14.99 16.13 12.28
N GLU A 38 13.84 15.72 12.83
CA GLU A 38 13.33 16.22 14.11
C GLU A 38 13.36 15.10 15.16
N GLU A 39 14.21 15.22 16.19
CA GLU A 39 14.37 14.25 17.29
C GLU A 39 13.29 14.41 18.38
N ASP A 40 12.33 15.30 18.18
CA ASP A 40 11.27 15.59 19.14
C ASP A 40 10.30 14.40 19.27
N GLU A 41 10.20 13.84 20.49
CA GLU A 41 9.33 12.70 20.81
C GLU A 41 7.86 12.92 20.38
N LYS A 42 7.39 14.17 20.43
CA LYS A 42 6.06 14.56 19.97
C LYS A 42 5.87 14.38 18.46
N VAL A 43 6.91 14.60 17.66
CA VAL A 43 6.89 14.40 16.20
C VAL A 43 6.81 12.90 15.89
N VAL A 44 7.53 12.08 16.64
CA VAL A 44 7.47 10.60 16.51
C VAL A 44 6.08 10.04 16.89
N VAL A 45 5.39 10.64 17.88
CA VAL A 45 4.00 10.28 18.20
C VAL A 45 3.05 10.64 17.04
N ASP A 46 3.17 11.82 16.45
CA ASP A 46 2.35 12.28 15.31
C ASP A 46 2.53 11.38 14.07
N LEU A 47 3.76 10.92 13.78
CA LEU A 47 4.03 10.03 12.64
C LEU A 47 3.34 8.66 12.76
N ARG A 48 3.23 8.10 13.97
CA ARG A 48 2.58 6.80 14.19
C ARG A 48 1.09 6.83 13.85
N GLU A 49 0.40 7.93 14.15
CA GLU A 49 -1.01 8.10 13.75
C GLU A 49 -1.16 8.12 12.22
N TRP A 50 -0.20 8.75 11.52
CA TRP A 50 -0.16 8.73 10.06
C TRP A 50 0.12 7.35 9.47
N ASP A 51 0.98 6.55 10.13
CA ASP A 51 1.22 5.15 9.77
C ASP A 51 -0.05 4.31 9.89
N GLU A 52 -0.80 4.47 10.99
CA GLU A 52 -2.08 3.78 11.20
C GLU A 52 -3.10 4.14 10.11
N ILE A 53 -3.18 5.42 9.71
CA ILE A 53 -4.08 5.87 8.64
C ILE A 53 -3.73 5.25 7.27
N LEU A 54 -2.43 5.08 6.97
CA LEU A 54 -2.00 4.43 5.73
C LEU A 54 -2.27 2.93 5.79
N LEU A 55 -1.99 2.30 6.94
CA LEU A 55 -2.22 0.88 7.16
C LEU A 55 -3.71 0.53 7.02
N ASP A 56 -4.60 1.32 7.61
CA ASP A 56 -6.05 1.15 7.50
C ASP A 56 -6.52 1.29 6.03
N PHE A 57 -5.99 2.30 5.32
CA PHE A 57 -6.29 2.49 3.91
C PHE A 57 -5.86 1.30 3.04
N VAL A 58 -4.63 0.82 3.22
CA VAL A 58 -4.09 -0.32 2.46
C VAL A 58 -4.85 -1.60 2.81
N THR A 59 -5.16 -1.82 4.09
CA THR A 59 -5.92 -2.99 4.57
C THR A 59 -7.33 -2.98 3.99
N THR A 60 -8.00 -1.82 3.97
CA THR A 60 -9.31 -1.65 3.33
C THR A 60 -9.23 -1.95 1.83
N LYS A 61 -8.21 -1.45 1.13
CA LYS A 61 -8.03 -1.71 -0.31
C LYS A 61 -7.79 -3.20 -0.59
N LEU A 62 -6.97 -3.86 0.22
CA LEU A 62 -6.76 -5.30 0.12
C LEU A 62 -8.05 -6.08 0.40
N ALA A 63 -8.84 -5.68 1.40
CA ALA A 63 -10.13 -6.29 1.70
C ALA A 63 -11.12 -6.13 0.53
N GLU A 64 -11.19 -4.94 -0.08
CA GLU A 64 -11.99 -4.70 -1.30
C GLU A 64 -11.53 -5.59 -2.48
N MET A 65 -10.23 -5.85 -2.61
CA MET A 65 -9.71 -6.72 -3.66
C MET A 65 -10.03 -8.19 -3.46
N VAL A 66 -10.27 -8.63 -2.22
CA VAL A 66 -10.65 -10.01 -1.86
C VAL A 66 -12.16 -10.17 -1.82
N ARG A 67 -12.89 -9.10 -1.48
CA ARG A 67 -14.36 -9.06 -1.48
C ARG A 67 -14.90 -9.51 -2.85
N GLU A 68 -15.96 -10.30 -2.82
CA GLU A 68 -16.65 -10.85 -4.01
C GLU A 68 -15.84 -11.82 -4.89
N LYS A 69 -14.65 -12.28 -4.46
CA LYS A 69 -13.86 -13.29 -5.18
C LYS A 69 -13.94 -14.66 -4.54
N THR A 70 -13.85 -15.69 -5.38
CA THR A 70 -13.69 -17.07 -4.90
C THR A 70 -12.26 -17.31 -4.39
N THR A 71 -12.09 -18.34 -3.57
CA THR A 71 -10.78 -18.79 -3.08
C THR A 71 -9.77 -18.98 -4.21
N ASP A 72 -10.18 -19.60 -5.32
CA ASP A 72 -9.33 -19.80 -6.50
C ASP A 72 -8.94 -18.51 -7.21
N GLN A 73 -9.86 -17.56 -7.32
CA GLN A 73 -9.58 -16.26 -7.93
C GLN A 73 -8.60 -15.44 -7.07
N VAL A 74 -8.76 -15.49 -5.75
CA VAL A 74 -7.83 -14.86 -4.79
C VAL A 74 -6.46 -15.52 -4.89
N ARG A 75 -6.38 -16.86 -4.80
CA ARG A 75 -5.12 -17.61 -4.94
C ARG A 75 -4.39 -17.28 -6.22
N LYS A 76 -5.10 -17.26 -7.36
CA LYS A 76 -4.53 -16.90 -8.66
C LYS A 76 -4.03 -15.45 -8.69
N LYS A 77 -4.81 -14.50 -8.18
CA LYS A 77 -4.45 -13.06 -8.20
C LYS A 77 -3.23 -12.77 -7.32
N PHE A 78 -3.14 -13.39 -6.14
CA PHE A 78 -2.05 -13.19 -5.19
C PHE A 78 -0.92 -14.21 -5.29
N LYS A 79 -0.98 -15.13 -6.28
CA LYS A 79 -0.01 -16.20 -6.51
C LYS A 79 0.22 -17.08 -5.27
N ILE A 80 -0.86 -17.39 -4.55
CA ILE A 80 -0.85 -18.24 -3.37
C ILE A 80 -1.02 -19.69 -3.82
N GLN A 81 -0.08 -20.57 -3.44
CA GLN A 81 -0.19 -22.00 -3.67
C GLN A 81 -1.27 -22.60 -2.77
N ASN A 82 -2.19 -23.40 -3.32
CA ASN A 82 -3.11 -24.19 -2.51
C ASN A 82 -2.36 -25.36 -1.86
N ASP A 83 -2.31 -25.36 -0.52
CA ASP A 83 -1.71 -26.41 0.30
C ASP A 83 -2.74 -27.40 0.86
N PHE A 84 -4.04 -27.19 0.57
CA PHE A 84 -5.09 -28.13 0.93
C PHE A 84 -5.17 -29.30 -0.06
N THR A 85 -5.35 -30.50 0.49
CA THR A 85 -5.82 -31.66 -0.29
C THR A 85 -7.30 -31.50 -0.62
N LYS A 86 -7.77 -31.99 -1.77
CA LYS A 86 -9.18 -31.90 -2.20
C LYS A 86 -10.19 -32.28 -1.09
N GLU A 87 -9.93 -33.37 -0.38
CA GLU A 87 -10.81 -33.84 0.70
C GLU A 87 -10.88 -32.90 1.92
N LYS A 88 -9.82 -32.11 2.18
CA LYS A 88 -9.82 -31.10 3.25
C LYS A 88 -10.50 -29.81 2.80
N GLU A 89 -10.43 -29.50 1.51
CA GLU A 89 -11.08 -28.34 0.92
C GLU A 89 -12.60 -28.51 0.84
N GLU A 90 -13.10 -29.71 0.56
CA GLU A 90 -14.54 -30.03 0.56
C GLU A 90 -15.19 -30.03 1.96
N LYS A 91 -14.38 -30.06 3.03
CA LYS A 91 -14.84 -30.07 4.43
C LYS A 91 -14.86 -28.69 5.10
N ILE A 92 -14.47 -27.63 4.39
CA ILE A 92 -14.46 -26.22 4.84
C ILE A 92 -15.67 -25.51 4.24
#